data_AF-A0A965E3W6-F1
#
_entry.id   AF-A0A965E3W6-F1
#
_cell.length_a   1.000
_cell.length_b   1.000
_cell.length_c   1.000
_cell.angle_alpha   90.00
_cell.angle_beta   90.00
_cell.angle_gamma   90.00
#
_symmetry.space_group_name_H-M   'P 1'
#
loop_
_entity.id
_entity.type
_entity.pdbx_description
1 polymer ?
#
loop_
_entity_poly.entity_id
_entity_poly.type
_entity_poly.pdbx_seq_one_letter_code
_entity_poly.pdbx_strand_id
1 'polypeptide(L)'
;MVIKTIPSRITYVSPYERFVGSPAKSAFKELFLGNKRLAHLFKVMSDRGANNKALKDQECEKGNQSKRPPIPYVPVVDEVQEKLAENNSEGRTFKISLANDTEFRAGVWFYGTPEQFLCHVKQALAALERMGLFSDYKKHANSRRKFLDEIETVGQEIVTHEAGDTTSSATRTALANLRGTLAANQVQAKKALEDCRETAEKLFAMYANLLSTEKRMAWDKIVERQIDNANWTDLKGVRHAKARGKSLKSFFECTKHHVLTMFSMDAAEQQRYYISTGIRKSGRVTVRAFFTRVEQLNSYIALLPSIYNSPKATTSTRPAKPFSEADLAGHILRACPESWLHQYNLTQEHVPQDLTKLLLVLENVEKASISSNAPAKTPSSNGNGNGNGHSEKRKGNSSADRIPKKKKKTEKHCVLCQKHGGASNTHNTNECRRYEKDGTAKSGWD
;
A
#
# COMPACT_ATOMS: atom_id res chain seq x y z
N MET A 1 -33.07 -37.07 3.96
CA MET A 1 -32.11 -35.97 4.18
C MET A 1 -30.82 -36.54 4.75
N VAL A 2 -29.76 -36.63 3.95
CA VAL A 2 -28.43 -37.03 4.43
C VAL A 2 -27.52 -35.83 4.24
N ILE A 3 -27.19 -35.17 5.35
CA ILE A 3 -26.26 -34.03 5.39
C ILE A 3 -24.86 -34.59 5.10
N LYS A 4 -24.36 -34.40 3.87
CA LYS A 4 -22.96 -34.68 3.53
C LYS A 4 -22.10 -33.55 4.09
N THR A 5 -21.33 -33.88 5.12
CA THR A 5 -20.30 -33.02 5.71
C THR A 5 -19.24 -32.66 4.65
N ILE A 6 -19.03 -31.36 4.49
CA ILE A 6 -18.03 -30.72 3.64
C ILE A 6 -16.63 -31.07 4.19
N PRO A 7 -15.66 -31.51 3.37
CA PRO A 7 -14.30 -31.72 3.86
C PRO A 7 -13.68 -30.36 4.22
N SER A 8 -13.20 -30.28 5.46
CA SER A 8 -12.60 -29.11 6.08
C SER A 8 -11.44 -28.54 5.27
N ARG A 9 -11.33 -27.20 5.29
CA ARG A 9 -10.18 -26.42 4.86
C ARG A 9 -8.89 -27.11 5.30
N ILE A 10 -7.83 -27.05 4.48
CA ILE A 10 -6.47 -27.33 4.97
C ILE A 10 -6.12 -26.23 5.96
N THR A 11 -6.50 -26.43 7.22
CA THR A 11 -6.10 -25.60 8.34
C THR A 11 -4.65 -25.91 8.61
N TYR A 12 -3.83 -24.88 8.73
CA TYR A 12 -2.48 -25.01 9.26
C TYR A 12 -2.57 -25.74 10.62
N VAL A 13 -1.93 -26.90 10.72
CA VAL A 13 -1.81 -27.66 11.97
C VAL A 13 -0.46 -27.31 12.56
N SER A 14 -0.44 -26.81 13.79
CA SER A 14 0.82 -26.35 14.39
C SER A 14 1.78 -27.53 14.59
N PRO A 15 3.11 -27.29 14.63
CA PRO A 15 4.08 -28.33 14.96
C PRO A 15 3.76 -29.05 16.28
N TYR A 16 3.18 -28.32 17.25
CA TYR A 16 2.71 -28.88 18.52
C TYR A 16 1.49 -29.80 18.33
N GLU A 17 0.49 -29.38 17.57
CA GLU A 17 -0.70 -30.20 17.30
C GLU A 17 -0.35 -31.48 16.53
N ARG A 18 0.62 -31.39 15.60
CA ARG A 18 1.18 -32.56 14.89
C ARG A 18 1.97 -33.48 15.82
N PHE A 19 2.70 -32.88 16.76
CA PHE A 19 3.40 -33.62 17.80
C PHE A 19 2.43 -34.34 18.73
N VAL A 20 1.33 -33.72 19.17
CA VAL A 20 0.32 -34.35 20.03
C VAL A 20 -0.51 -35.41 19.27
N GLY A 21 -0.89 -35.14 18.03
CA GLY A 21 -1.78 -36.00 17.24
C GLY A 21 -1.16 -37.29 16.70
N SER A 22 0.18 -37.42 16.76
CA SER A 22 0.85 -38.68 16.45
C SER A 22 1.00 -39.55 17.70
N PRO A 23 0.92 -40.89 17.62
CA PRO A 23 1.19 -41.75 18.77
C PRO A 23 2.65 -41.58 19.25
N ALA A 24 2.89 -41.68 20.57
CA ALA A 24 4.24 -41.59 21.12
C ALA A 24 5.01 -42.87 20.77
N LYS A 25 6.06 -42.74 19.96
CA LYS A 25 6.96 -43.85 19.58
C LYS A 25 8.31 -43.80 20.32
N SER A 26 8.51 -42.84 21.22
CA SER A 26 9.74 -42.67 21.98
C SER A 26 9.45 -42.18 23.41
N ALA A 27 10.25 -42.63 24.37
CA ALA A 27 10.19 -42.21 25.77
C ALA A 27 10.37 -40.68 25.93
N PHE A 28 11.07 -40.04 24.99
CA PHE A 28 11.22 -38.59 24.93
C PHE A 28 9.86 -37.90 24.81
N LYS A 29 8.96 -38.40 23.95
CA LYS A 29 7.63 -37.79 23.76
C LYS A 29 6.68 -38.05 24.93
N GLU A 30 6.80 -39.20 25.57
CA GLU A 30 6.04 -39.51 26.79
C GLU A 30 6.41 -38.57 27.94
N LEU A 31 7.70 -38.21 28.08
CA LEU A 31 8.15 -37.25 29.08
C LEU A 31 7.50 -35.86 28.90
N PHE A 32 7.39 -35.38 27.66
CA PHE A 32 6.74 -34.10 27.37
C PHE A 32 5.22 -34.16 27.55
N LEU A 33 4.56 -35.25 27.17
CA LEU A 33 3.10 -35.40 27.33
C LEU A 33 2.69 -35.65 28.79
N GLY A 34 3.52 -36.36 29.56
CA GLY A 34 3.29 -36.67 30.98
C GLY A 34 3.56 -35.49 31.93
N ASN A 35 4.38 -34.52 31.52
CA ASN A 35 4.68 -33.34 32.33
C ASN A 35 3.98 -32.09 31.78
N LYS A 36 2.91 -31.66 32.45
CA LYS A 36 2.10 -30.49 32.07
C LYS A 36 2.90 -29.21 31.86
N ARG A 37 3.98 -29.00 32.63
CA ARG A 37 4.83 -27.80 32.51
C ARG A 37 5.70 -27.84 31.26
N LEU A 38 6.26 -29.01 30.93
CA LEU A 38 7.06 -29.20 29.72
C LEU A 38 6.18 -29.20 28.46
N ALA A 39 4.99 -29.81 28.51
CA ALA A 39 3.98 -29.71 27.44
C ALA A 39 3.61 -28.25 27.17
N HIS A 40 3.35 -27.48 28.23
CA HIS A 40 3.02 -26.05 28.12
C HIS A 40 4.18 -25.24 27.53
N LEU A 41 5.42 -25.46 27.99
CA LEU A 41 6.60 -24.78 27.43
C LEU A 41 6.84 -25.15 25.96
N PHE A 42 6.69 -26.42 25.60
CA PHE A 42 6.82 -26.88 24.23
C PHE A 42 5.71 -26.33 23.32
N LYS A 43 4.48 -26.21 23.84
CA LYS A 43 3.39 -25.50 23.17
C LYS A 43 3.73 -24.04 22.94
N VAL A 44 4.15 -23.31 23.98
CA VAL A 44 4.56 -21.90 23.89
C VAL A 44 5.73 -21.70 22.91
N MET A 45 6.72 -22.60 22.88
CA MET A 45 7.84 -22.51 21.94
C MET A 45 7.44 -22.86 20.49
N SER A 46 6.59 -23.86 20.31
CA SER A 46 6.07 -24.25 19.00
C SER A 46 5.14 -23.17 18.44
N ASP A 47 4.32 -22.57 19.30
CA ASP A 47 3.46 -21.45 18.98
C ASP A 47 4.30 -20.17 18.78
N ARG A 48 5.45 -19.99 19.44
CA ARG A 48 6.41 -18.92 19.12
C ARG A 48 7.08 -19.10 17.75
N GLY A 49 7.27 -20.34 17.30
CA GLY A 49 7.76 -20.65 15.95
C GLY A 49 6.68 -20.56 14.86
N ALA A 50 5.41 -20.76 15.24
CA ALA A 50 4.24 -20.75 14.36
C ALA A 50 3.52 -19.38 14.32
N ASN A 51 3.61 -18.57 15.37
CA ASN A 51 3.04 -17.22 15.42
C ASN A 51 4.02 -16.22 14.78
N ASN A 52 3.55 -15.58 13.71
CA ASN A 52 3.94 -14.23 13.29
C ASN A 52 5.34 -14.03 12.67
N LYS A 53 5.67 -14.75 11.59
CA LYS A 53 6.43 -14.04 10.54
C LYS A 53 5.45 -13.11 9.84
N ALA A 54 5.37 -11.87 10.34
CA ALA A 54 4.79 -10.75 9.62
C ALA A 54 5.20 -10.82 8.14
N LEU A 55 4.28 -10.44 7.25
CA LEU A 55 4.53 -10.43 5.81
C LEU A 55 5.84 -9.69 5.56
N LYS A 56 6.79 -10.31 4.85
CA LYS A 56 8.12 -9.71 4.65
C LYS A 56 8.12 -8.90 3.36
N ASP A 57 8.84 -7.78 3.34
CA ASP A 57 9.05 -6.95 2.14
C ASP A 57 9.52 -7.82 0.97
N GLN A 58 10.46 -8.73 1.21
CA GLN A 58 11.00 -9.66 0.21
C GLN A 58 9.95 -10.54 -0.47
N GLU A 59 8.77 -10.74 0.11
CA GLU A 59 7.70 -11.55 -0.49
C GLU A 59 6.75 -10.73 -1.35
N CYS A 60 6.65 -9.43 -1.06
CA CYS A 60 5.73 -8.49 -1.70
C CYS A 60 6.42 -7.49 -2.63
N GLU A 61 7.75 -7.48 -2.69
CA GLU A 61 8.52 -6.56 -3.52
C GLU A 61 9.31 -7.30 -4.61
N LYS A 62 9.39 -6.69 -5.80
CA LYS A 62 10.19 -7.19 -6.94
C LYS A 62 11.62 -6.66 -6.84
N GLY A 63 12.59 -7.56 -7.00
CA GLY A 63 14.02 -7.25 -6.91
C GLY A 63 14.48 -6.91 -5.49
N ASN A 64 15.78 -6.67 -5.34
CA ASN A 64 16.34 -6.11 -4.12
C ASN A 64 16.35 -4.58 -4.29
N GLN A 65 15.35 -3.88 -3.74
CA GLN A 65 15.27 -2.43 -3.87
C GLN A 65 16.34 -1.78 -2.97
N SER A 66 17.33 -1.13 -3.59
CA SER A 66 18.40 -0.44 -2.84
C SER A 66 17.90 0.77 -2.05
N LYS A 67 16.78 1.36 -2.50
CA LYS A 67 16.07 2.43 -1.80
C LYS A 67 14.66 1.96 -1.49
N ARG A 68 14.29 2.03 -0.22
CA ARG A 68 12.95 1.69 0.24
C ARG A 68 11.95 2.73 -0.28
N PRO A 69 10.75 2.33 -0.72
CA PRO A 69 9.73 3.29 -1.15
C PRO A 69 9.28 4.20 0.01
N PRO A 70 8.70 5.37 -0.29
CA PRO A 70 8.17 6.28 0.72
C PRO A 70 7.11 5.61 1.62
N ILE A 71 6.23 4.80 1.03
CA ILE A 71 5.24 4.00 1.75
C ILE A 71 5.29 2.56 1.19
N PRO A 72 5.91 1.62 1.93
CA PRO A 72 5.98 0.23 1.52
C PRO A 72 4.61 -0.46 1.54
N TYR A 73 4.47 -1.51 0.73
CA TYR A 73 3.28 -2.36 0.71
C TYR A 73 3.04 -3.03 2.06
N VAL A 74 4.09 -3.60 2.64
CA VAL A 74 4.07 -4.12 4.00
C VAL A 74 4.19 -2.92 4.94
N PRO A 75 3.17 -2.63 5.77
CA PRO A 75 3.26 -1.54 6.72
C PRO A 75 4.46 -1.71 7.63
N VAL A 76 5.19 -0.62 7.87
CA VAL A 76 6.28 -0.61 8.85
C VAL A 76 5.65 -0.72 10.23
N VAL A 77 6.03 -1.75 10.98
CA VAL A 77 5.68 -1.88 12.40
C VAL A 77 6.83 -1.32 13.20
N ASP A 78 6.58 -0.24 13.93
CA ASP A 78 7.55 0.33 14.87
C ASP A 78 7.15 -0.07 16.29
N GLU A 79 7.73 -1.18 16.76
CA GLU A 79 7.40 -1.77 18.07
C GLU A 79 7.67 -0.83 19.24
N VAL A 80 8.62 0.12 19.10
CA VAL A 80 8.91 1.11 20.13
C VAL A 80 7.79 2.14 20.20
N GLN A 81 7.34 2.63 19.05
CA GLN A 81 6.25 3.60 18.97
C GLN A 81 4.91 2.94 19.35
N GLU A 82 4.67 1.67 19.02
CA GLU A 82 3.47 0.95 19.46
C GLU A 82 3.42 0.79 20.99
N LYS A 83 4.54 0.48 21.64
CA LYS A 83 4.61 0.39 23.11
C LYS A 83 4.46 1.76 23.79
N LEU A 84 5.06 2.80 23.22
CA LEU A 84 4.80 4.18 23.66
C LEU A 84 3.32 4.54 23.45
N ALA A 85 2.69 3.96 22.42
CA ALA A 85 1.29 4.21 22.11
C ALA A 85 0.35 3.49 23.08
N GLU A 86 0.68 2.30 23.56
CA GLU A 86 -0.11 1.60 24.57
C GLU A 86 -0.12 2.36 25.91
N ASN A 87 0.97 3.04 26.25
CA ASN A 87 1.12 3.75 27.54
C ASN A 87 0.51 5.17 27.58
N ASN A 88 0.12 5.76 26.44
CA ASN A 88 -0.36 7.16 26.35
C ASN A 88 -1.77 7.25 25.72
N SER A 89 -2.73 6.48 26.23
CA SER A 89 -4.07 6.34 25.64
C SER A 89 -5.01 7.55 25.86
N GLU A 90 -4.82 8.33 26.92
CA GLU A 90 -5.80 9.34 27.36
C GLU A 90 -5.73 10.69 26.60
N GLY A 91 -4.62 10.99 25.90
CA GLY A 91 -4.40 12.28 25.22
C GLY A 91 -4.60 12.30 23.70
N ARG A 92 -5.10 11.21 23.09
CA ARG A 92 -5.03 11.01 21.63
C ARG A 92 -6.16 11.57 20.80
N THR A 93 -7.18 12.15 21.40
CA THR A 93 -8.32 12.65 20.64
C THR A 93 -8.68 14.08 21.00
N PHE A 94 -8.88 14.91 19.99
CA PHE A 94 -9.41 16.25 20.09
C PHE A 94 -10.91 16.21 19.80
N LYS A 95 -11.70 16.77 20.71
CA LYS A 95 -13.16 16.83 20.57
C LYS A 95 -13.53 18.00 19.68
N ILE A 96 -14.25 17.72 18.60
CA ILE A 96 -14.74 18.72 17.65
C ILE A 96 -16.26 18.75 17.72
N SER A 97 -16.82 19.91 18.05
CA SER A 97 -18.25 20.18 18.03
C SER A 97 -18.65 20.78 16.68
N LEU A 98 -19.68 20.22 16.04
CA LEU A 98 -20.30 20.77 14.83
C LEU A 98 -21.41 21.75 15.20
N ALA A 99 -21.80 22.58 14.23
CA ALA A 99 -22.94 23.49 14.34
C ALA A 99 -24.30 22.82 14.61
N ASN A 100 -24.40 21.49 14.46
CA ASN A 100 -25.62 20.71 14.68
C ASN A 100 -25.64 20.00 16.06
N ASP A 101 -24.88 20.51 17.05
CA ASP A 101 -24.67 19.89 18.38
C ASP A 101 -24.12 18.45 18.35
N THR A 102 -23.63 18.00 17.19
CA THR A 102 -22.99 16.70 17.04
C THR A 102 -21.50 16.84 17.31
N GLU A 103 -20.96 15.90 18.10
CA GLU A 103 -19.56 15.93 18.51
C GLU A 103 -18.86 14.71 17.93
N PHE A 104 -17.68 14.90 17.35
CA PHE A 104 -16.81 13.81 16.97
C PHE A 104 -15.40 14.01 17.50
N ARG A 105 -14.69 12.90 17.69
CA ARG A 105 -13.33 12.88 18.18
C ARG A 105 -12.38 12.67 16.99
N ALA A 106 -11.45 13.59 16.80
CA ALA A 106 -10.39 13.50 15.80
C ALA A 106 -9.06 13.13 16.47
N GLY A 107 -8.24 12.30 15.83
CA GLY A 107 -6.96 11.87 16.39
C GLY A 107 -5.93 13.00 16.42
N VAL A 108 -5.21 13.16 17.54
CA VAL A 108 -4.09 14.09 17.69
C VAL A 108 -2.78 13.41 17.29
N TRP A 109 -1.95 14.08 16.51
CA TRP A 109 -0.67 13.56 16.04
C TRP A 109 0.47 13.80 17.03
N PHE A 110 1.10 12.71 17.48
CA PHE A 110 2.27 12.73 18.35
C PHE A 110 3.52 12.27 17.60
N TYR A 111 3.51 11.01 17.18
CA TYR A 111 4.60 10.33 16.50
C TYR A 111 4.02 9.15 15.73
N GLY A 112 4.82 8.55 14.86
CA GLY A 112 4.44 7.34 14.16
C GLY A 112 5.20 7.18 12.85
N THR A 113 4.79 6.17 12.09
CA THR A 113 5.38 5.90 10.77
C THR A 113 4.98 6.98 9.75
N PRO A 114 5.74 7.13 8.65
CA PRO A 114 5.38 8.07 7.58
C PRO A 114 3.94 7.83 7.06
N GLU A 115 3.50 6.58 6.98
CA GLU A 115 2.15 6.24 6.59
C GLU A 115 1.10 6.70 7.62
N GLN A 116 1.34 6.47 8.92
CA GLN A 116 0.45 6.95 9.98
C GLN A 116 0.32 8.47 9.96
N PHE A 117 1.42 9.17 9.68
CA PHE A 117 1.41 10.62 9.52
C PHE A 117 0.53 11.07 8.35
N LEU A 118 0.65 10.44 7.18
CA LEU A 118 -0.23 10.76 6.05
C LEU A 118 -1.69 10.44 6.31
N CYS A 119 -1.97 9.32 6.98
CA CYS A 119 -3.31 8.98 7.43
C CYS A 119 -3.86 10.06 8.37
N HIS A 120 -3.04 10.56 9.29
CA HIS A 120 -3.43 11.68 10.15
C HIS A 120 -3.71 12.96 9.33
N VAL A 121 -2.84 13.34 8.39
CA VAL A 121 -3.08 14.52 7.53
C VAL A 121 -4.39 14.35 6.73
N LYS A 122 -4.64 13.16 6.18
CA LYS A 122 -5.90 12.84 5.48
C LYS A 122 -7.12 12.99 6.41
N GLN A 123 -7.04 12.45 7.62
CA GLN A 123 -8.10 12.54 8.62
C GLN A 123 -8.33 13.99 9.08
N ALA A 124 -7.26 14.76 9.27
CA ALA A 124 -7.33 16.17 9.64
C ALA A 124 -8.03 16.99 8.54
N LEU A 125 -7.67 16.80 7.27
CA LEU A 125 -8.35 17.45 6.16
C LEU A 125 -9.83 17.04 6.05
N ALA A 126 -10.14 15.76 6.24
CA ALA A 126 -11.53 15.28 6.24
C ALA A 126 -12.34 15.84 7.43
N ALA A 127 -11.71 16.04 8.60
CA ALA A 127 -12.35 16.68 9.75
C ALA A 127 -12.71 18.15 9.44
N LEU A 128 -11.79 18.89 8.80
CA LEU A 128 -12.04 20.28 8.37
C LEU A 128 -13.15 20.37 7.32
N GLU A 129 -13.22 19.39 6.42
CA GLU A 129 -14.31 19.28 5.44
C GLU A 129 -15.66 18.98 6.10
N ARG A 130 -15.68 18.05 7.06
CA ARG A 130 -16.88 17.71 7.84
C ARG A 130 -17.41 18.89 8.66
N MET A 131 -16.53 19.80 9.07
CA MET A 131 -16.91 21.05 9.73
C MET A 131 -17.47 22.11 8.79
N GLY A 132 -17.40 21.92 7.47
CA GLY A 132 -17.91 22.88 6.48
C GLY A 132 -16.97 24.05 6.17
N LEU A 133 -15.81 24.16 6.84
CA LEU A 133 -14.90 25.31 6.72
C LEU A 133 -14.42 25.57 5.28
N PHE A 134 -14.19 24.52 4.48
CA PHE A 134 -13.83 24.67 3.07
C PHE A 134 -14.99 25.19 2.22
N SER A 135 -16.22 24.77 2.51
CA SER A 135 -17.43 25.24 1.83
C SER A 135 -17.68 26.70 2.16
N ASP A 136 -17.58 27.05 3.43
CA ASP A 136 -17.83 28.42 3.90
C ASP A 136 -16.79 29.39 3.34
N TYR A 137 -15.50 29.04 3.36
CA TYR A 137 -14.47 29.85 2.72
C TYR A 137 -14.78 30.10 1.23
N LYS A 138 -15.19 29.06 0.50
CA LYS A 138 -15.56 29.18 -0.92
C LYS A 138 -16.79 30.07 -1.12
N LYS A 139 -17.79 29.99 -0.24
CA LYS A 139 -18.97 30.88 -0.27
C LYS A 139 -18.55 32.33 -0.09
N HIS A 140 -17.79 32.66 0.96
CA HIS A 140 -17.30 34.01 1.20
C HIS A 140 -16.44 34.53 0.04
N ALA A 141 -15.57 33.68 -0.52
CA ALA A 141 -14.74 34.04 -1.67
C ALA A 141 -15.57 34.32 -2.94
N ASN A 142 -16.62 33.53 -3.18
CA ASN A 142 -17.54 33.75 -4.29
C ASN A 142 -18.37 35.02 -4.10
N SER A 143 -18.89 35.28 -2.89
CA SER A 143 -19.59 36.52 -2.57
C SER A 143 -18.70 37.74 -2.77
N ARG A 144 -17.45 37.68 -2.29
CA ARG A 144 -16.46 38.74 -2.52
C ARG A 144 -16.24 38.99 -4.00
N ARG A 145 -16.08 37.93 -4.81
CA ARG A 145 -15.92 38.07 -6.26
C ARG A 145 -17.12 38.75 -6.89
N LYS A 146 -18.35 38.33 -6.55
CA LYS A 146 -19.57 38.98 -7.06
C LYS A 146 -19.60 40.47 -6.76
N PHE A 147 -19.30 40.87 -5.52
CA PHE A 147 -19.27 42.29 -5.17
C PHE A 147 -18.15 43.06 -5.90
N LEU A 148 -17.00 42.43 -6.17
CA LEU A 148 -15.94 43.05 -6.97
C LEU A 148 -16.35 43.24 -8.43
N ASP A 149 -17.02 42.24 -9.02
CA ASP A 149 -17.56 42.33 -10.38
C ASP A 149 -18.62 43.44 -10.45
N GLU A 150 -19.52 43.53 -9.47
CA GLU A 150 -20.52 44.62 -9.38
C GLU A 150 -19.90 46.00 -9.15
N ILE A 151 -18.80 46.09 -8.41
CA ILE A 151 -18.04 47.35 -8.25
C ILE A 151 -17.47 47.80 -9.59
N GLU A 152 -16.97 46.87 -10.39
CA GLU A 152 -16.43 47.17 -11.72
C GLU A 152 -17.54 47.63 -12.67
N THR A 153 -18.70 46.94 -12.69
CA THR A 153 -19.83 47.32 -13.55
C THR A 153 -20.40 48.69 -13.17
N VAL A 154 -20.65 48.93 -11.87
CA VAL A 154 -21.15 50.23 -11.38
C VAL A 154 -20.12 51.33 -11.62
N GLY A 155 -18.82 51.02 -11.50
CA GLY A 155 -17.75 51.95 -11.83
C GLY A 155 -17.76 52.37 -13.30
N GLN A 156 -17.97 51.42 -14.22
CA GLN A 156 -18.12 51.71 -15.65
C GLN A 156 -19.38 52.53 -15.93
N GLU A 157 -20.52 52.22 -15.30
CA GLU A 157 -21.76 52.99 -15.43
C GLU A 157 -21.57 54.45 -14.98
N ILE A 158 -20.88 54.68 -13.86
CA ILE A 158 -20.55 56.04 -13.39
C ILE A 158 -19.74 56.80 -14.46
N VAL A 159 -18.69 56.18 -15.02
CA VAL A 159 -17.87 56.81 -16.06
C VAL A 159 -18.70 57.16 -17.30
N THR A 160 -19.63 56.28 -17.71
CA THR A 160 -20.51 56.56 -18.86
C THR A 160 -21.49 57.70 -18.59
N HIS A 161 -22.04 57.80 -17.38
CA HIS A 161 -22.93 58.89 -16.99
C HIS A 161 -22.20 60.22 -16.84
N GLU A 162 -20.94 60.20 -16.39
CA GLU A 162 -20.09 61.40 -16.29
C GLU A 162 -19.64 61.94 -17.66
N ALA A 163 -19.57 61.08 -18.69
CA ALA A 163 -19.28 61.49 -20.06
C ALA A 163 -20.47 62.14 -20.79
N GLY A 164 -21.69 62.04 -20.23
CA GLY A 164 -22.91 62.67 -20.76
C GLY A 164 -23.20 64.06 -20.18
N ASP A 165 -24.43 64.55 -20.36
CA ASP A 165 -24.85 65.84 -19.78
C ASP A 165 -25.12 65.73 -18.27
N THR A 166 -24.14 66.18 -17.48
CA THR A 166 -24.13 66.15 -16.01
C THR A 166 -24.96 67.28 -15.38
N THR A 167 -25.49 68.20 -16.20
CA THR A 167 -26.18 69.41 -15.74
C THR A 167 -27.62 69.12 -15.31
N SER A 168 -28.24 68.09 -15.88
CA SER A 168 -29.62 67.70 -15.56
C SER A 168 -29.74 67.16 -14.13
N SER A 169 -30.77 67.63 -13.41
CA SER A 169 -31.13 67.17 -12.06
C SER A 169 -31.33 65.65 -11.97
N ALA A 170 -31.87 65.06 -13.04
CA ALA A 170 -32.07 63.62 -13.14
C ALA A 170 -30.72 62.86 -13.20
N THR A 171 -29.77 63.33 -14.01
CA THR A 171 -28.42 62.74 -14.12
C THR A 171 -27.66 62.82 -12.79
N ARG A 172 -27.78 63.95 -12.10
CA ARG A 172 -27.14 64.15 -10.78
C ARG A 172 -27.68 63.19 -9.72
N THR A 173 -28.99 62.96 -9.72
CA THR A 173 -29.64 62.02 -8.79
C THR A 173 -29.25 60.57 -9.10
N ALA A 174 -29.18 60.19 -10.37
CA ALA A 174 -28.72 58.86 -10.79
C ALA A 174 -27.27 58.59 -10.38
N LEU A 175 -26.36 59.55 -10.60
CA LEU A 175 -24.96 59.45 -10.18
C LEU A 175 -24.81 59.33 -8.66
N ALA A 176 -25.63 60.03 -7.87
CA ALA A 176 -25.62 59.92 -6.42
C ALA A 176 -26.02 58.49 -5.97
N ASN A 177 -27.04 57.91 -6.60
CA ASN A 177 -27.47 56.54 -6.32
C ASN A 177 -26.39 55.51 -6.69
N LEU A 178 -25.76 55.64 -7.86
CA LEU A 178 -24.68 54.75 -8.31
C LEU A 178 -23.44 54.84 -7.40
N ARG A 179 -23.08 56.04 -6.94
CA ARG A 179 -22.00 56.21 -5.95
C ARG A 179 -22.37 55.58 -4.61
N GLY A 180 -23.64 55.64 -4.21
CA GLY A 180 -24.17 54.96 -3.04
C GLY A 180 -24.07 53.44 -3.14
N THR A 181 -24.46 52.86 -4.28
CA THR A 181 -24.34 51.40 -4.51
C THR A 181 -22.89 50.95 -4.59
N LEU A 182 -22.01 51.73 -5.24
CA LEU A 182 -20.57 51.49 -5.28
C LEU A 182 -19.98 51.42 -3.86
N ALA A 183 -20.30 52.40 -3.01
CA ALA A 183 -19.83 52.44 -1.64
C ALA A 183 -20.37 51.25 -0.82
N ALA A 184 -21.65 50.91 -0.98
CA ALA A 184 -22.26 49.75 -0.32
C ALA A 184 -21.57 48.44 -0.73
N ASN A 185 -21.34 48.23 -2.03
CA ASN A 185 -20.67 47.04 -2.55
C ASN A 185 -19.21 46.96 -2.10
N GLN A 186 -18.49 48.09 -2.02
CA GLN A 186 -17.14 48.14 -1.45
C GLN A 186 -17.12 47.71 0.03
N VAL A 187 -18.10 48.13 0.83
CA VAL A 187 -18.23 47.70 2.21
C VAL A 187 -18.52 46.19 2.29
N GLN A 188 -19.42 45.67 1.47
CA GLN A 188 -19.73 44.23 1.44
C GLN A 188 -18.55 43.39 0.95
N ALA A 189 -17.80 43.85 -0.05
CA ALA A 189 -16.59 43.19 -0.54
C ALA A 189 -15.50 43.12 0.54
N LYS A 190 -15.33 44.20 1.33
CA LYS A 190 -14.42 44.23 2.48
C LYS A 190 -14.88 43.26 3.58
N LYS A 191 -16.17 43.25 3.90
CA LYS A 191 -16.73 42.31 4.89
C LYS A 191 -16.52 40.85 4.48
N ALA A 192 -16.83 40.51 3.23
CA ALA A 192 -16.63 39.16 2.70
C ALA A 192 -15.14 38.75 2.68
N LEU A 193 -14.22 39.71 2.53
CA LEU A 193 -12.77 39.46 2.66
C LEU A 193 -12.37 39.13 4.10
N GLU A 194 -12.89 39.86 5.08
CA GLU A 194 -12.64 39.56 6.49
C GLU A 194 -13.25 38.22 6.90
N ASP A 195 -14.46 37.88 6.44
CA ASP A 195 -15.07 36.56 6.67
C ASP A 195 -14.20 35.42 6.08
N CYS A 196 -13.62 35.64 4.88
CA CYS A 196 -12.64 34.71 4.31
C CYS A 196 -11.41 34.56 5.22
N ARG A 197 -10.88 35.66 5.76
CA ARG A 197 -9.71 35.65 6.62
C ARG A 197 -9.99 34.92 7.94
N GLU A 198 -11.12 35.20 8.57
CA GLU A 198 -11.54 34.54 9.81
C GLU A 198 -11.73 33.03 9.58
N THR A 199 -12.38 32.64 8.48
CA THR A 199 -12.52 31.23 8.12
C THR A 199 -11.17 30.57 7.86
N ALA A 200 -10.23 31.26 7.22
CA ALA A 200 -8.87 30.76 7.04
C ALA A 200 -8.16 30.59 8.39
N GLU A 201 -8.26 31.55 9.30
CA GLU A 201 -7.69 31.45 10.64
C GLU A 201 -8.23 30.24 11.41
N LYS A 202 -9.54 29.98 11.32
CA LYS A 202 -10.17 28.77 11.88
C LYS A 202 -9.59 27.49 11.28
N LEU A 203 -9.32 27.44 9.96
CA LEU A 203 -8.67 26.29 9.31
C LEU A 203 -7.27 26.03 9.90
N PHE A 204 -6.43 27.06 10.01
CA PHE A 204 -5.08 26.95 10.57
C PHE A 204 -5.10 26.51 12.05
N ALA A 205 -5.96 27.13 12.85
CA ALA A 205 -6.09 26.83 14.27
C ALA A 205 -6.58 25.39 14.50
N MET A 206 -7.60 24.96 13.74
CA MET A 206 -8.14 23.61 13.90
C MET A 206 -7.13 22.55 13.46
N TYR A 207 -6.39 22.76 12.36
CA TYR A 207 -5.31 21.86 11.99
C TYR A 207 -4.22 21.77 13.07
N ALA A 208 -3.83 22.91 13.65
CA ALA A 208 -2.84 22.95 14.74
C ALA A 208 -3.30 22.23 16.02
N ASN A 209 -4.61 22.25 16.33
CA ASN A 209 -5.18 21.53 17.47
C ASN A 209 -5.19 20.00 17.29
N LEU A 210 -5.09 19.51 16.06
CA LEU A 210 -4.91 18.10 15.75
C LEU A 210 -3.45 17.65 15.87
N LEU A 211 -2.54 18.54 16.25
CA LEU A 211 -1.14 18.23 16.49
C LEU A 211 -0.85 18.29 17.99
N SER A 212 0.00 17.38 18.47
CA SER A 212 0.57 17.48 19.82
C SER A 212 1.42 18.75 19.96
N THR A 213 1.69 19.17 21.19
CA THR A 213 2.44 20.39 21.49
C THR A 213 3.77 20.48 20.74
N GLU A 214 4.54 19.40 20.69
CA GLU A 214 5.83 19.36 19.98
C GLU A 214 5.66 19.50 18.46
N LYS A 215 4.70 18.78 17.88
CA LYS A 215 4.45 18.82 16.42
C LYS A 215 3.80 20.13 15.99
N ARG A 216 3.02 20.75 16.88
CA ARG A 216 2.50 22.09 16.71
C ARG A 216 3.61 23.13 16.60
N MET A 217 4.71 23.02 17.38
CA MET A 217 5.85 23.93 17.21
C MET A 217 6.48 23.84 15.81
N ALA A 218 6.56 22.63 15.24
CA ALA A 218 7.07 22.45 13.88
C ALA A 218 6.11 23.08 12.84
N TRP A 219 4.80 22.92 13.04
CA TRP A 219 3.77 23.56 12.22
C TRP A 219 3.80 25.09 12.33
N ASP A 220 3.87 25.65 13.53
CA ASP A 220 3.89 27.09 13.75
C ASP A 220 5.12 27.73 13.10
N LYS A 221 6.30 27.07 13.18
CA LYS A 221 7.50 27.49 12.44
C LYS A 221 7.34 27.47 10.93
N ILE A 222 6.49 26.61 10.38
CA ILE A 222 6.18 26.58 8.94
C ILE A 222 5.25 27.74 8.61
N VAL A 223 4.21 27.94 9.42
CA VAL A 223 3.24 29.03 9.28
C VAL A 223 3.93 30.39 9.35
N GLU A 224 4.78 30.63 10.34
CA GLU A 224 5.54 31.88 10.51
C GLU A 224 6.50 32.16 9.35
N ARG A 225 7.07 31.11 8.73
CA ARG A 225 7.93 31.27 7.55
C ARG A 225 7.16 31.63 6.28
N GLN A 226 5.90 31.21 6.19
CA GLN A 226 5.08 31.32 4.97
C GLN A 226 4.03 32.44 5.02
N ILE A 227 3.63 32.86 6.21
CA ILE A 227 2.56 33.84 6.47
C ILE A 227 3.18 35.04 7.16
N ASP A 228 2.76 36.24 6.76
CA ASP A 228 3.22 37.53 7.29
C ASP A 228 4.73 37.83 7.12
N ASN A 229 5.49 36.94 6.48
CA ASN A 229 6.90 37.14 6.15
C ASN A 229 7.07 37.76 4.75
N ALA A 230 7.80 38.88 4.67
CA ALA A 230 8.23 39.46 3.40
C ALA A 230 9.45 38.69 2.89
N ASN A 231 9.39 38.18 1.65
CA ASN A 231 10.38 37.27 1.02
C ASN A 231 10.19 35.78 1.32
N TRP A 232 8.95 35.32 1.44
CA TRP A 232 8.65 33.88 1.50
C TRP A 232 8.96 33.18 0.17
N THR A 233 9.17 31.87 0.24
CA THR A 233 9.49 31.03 -0.93
C THR A 233 8.37 30.02 -1.15
N ASP A 234 7.79 30.00 -2.34
CA ASP A 234 6.78 29.02 -2.74
C ASP A 234 7.39 27.61 -2.82
N LEU A 235 6.54 26.58 -2.87
CA LEU A 235 6.93 25.19 -3.08
C LEU A 235 7.87 25.06 -4.30
N LYS A 236 7.64 25.86 -5.35
CA LYS A 236 8.45 25.92 -6.58
C LYS A 236 9.79 26.64 -6.44
N GLY A 237 10.13 27.17 -5.27
CA GLY A 237 11.39 27.90 -5.05
C GLY A 237 11.36 29.37 -5.47
N VAL A 238 10.20 29.89 -5.88
CA VAL A 238 10.06 31.30 -6.28
C VAL A 238 9.92 32.18 -5.05
N ARG A 239 10.71 33.26 -4.98
CA ARG A 239 10.68 34.23 -3.88
C ARG A 239 9.62 35.29 -4.13
N HIS A 240 8.83 35.60 -3.10
CA HIS A 240 7.77 36.59 -3.15
C HIS A 240 8.03 37.71 -2.14
N ALA A 241 8.20 38.94 -2.64
CA ALA A 241 8.49 40.10 -1.80
C ALA A 241 7.27 40.58 -0.98
N LYS A 242 6.05 40.28 -1.44
CA LYS A 242 4.81 40.68 -0.74
C LYS A 242 4.48 39.69 0.37
N ALA A 243 4.25 40.22 1.57
CA ALA A 243 3.74 39.45 2.70
C ALA A 243 2.43 38.74 2.32
N ARG A 244 2.32 37.49 2.73
CA ARG A 244 1.19 36.65 2.37
C ARG A 244 0.23 36.54 3.55
N GLY A 245 -1.04 36.84 3.30
CA GLY A 245 -2.11 36.61 4.26
C GLY A 245 -2.61 35.16 4.29
N LYS A 246 -3.31 34.81 5.37
CA LYS A 246 -3.99 33.52 5.52
C LYS A 246 -5.10 33.37 4.48
N SER A 247 -5.01 32.31 3.68
CA SER A 247 -5.97 31.97 2.64
C SER A 247 -6.06 30.45 2.51
N LEU A 248 -7.08 29.95 1.80
CA LEU A 248 -7.19 28.51 1.54
C LEU A 248 -5.98 27.97 0.75
N LYS A 249 -5.45 28.78 -0.18
CA LYS A 249 -4.24 28.42 -0.95
C LYS A 249 -3.01 28.33 -0.03
N SER A 250 -2.80 29.31 0.84
CA SER A 250 -1.68 29.29 1.78
C SER A 250 -1.78 28.14 2.78
N PHE A 251 -3.00 27.77 3.18
CA PHE A 251 -3.25 26.61 4.03
C PHE A 251 -2.76 25.31 3.38
N PHE A 252 -3.17 25.02 2.13
CA PHE A 252 -2.73 23.80 1.45
C PHE A 252 -1.22 23.76 1.20
N GLU A 253 -0.59 24.90 0.93
CA GLU A 253 0.87 24.98 0.78
C GLU A 253 1.61 24.76 2.11
N CYS A 254 1.12 25.33 3.22
CA CYS A 254 1.65 25.03 4.56
C CYS A 254 1.50 23.55 4.91
N THR A 255 0.35 22.94 4.59
CA THR A 255 0.13 21.50 4.76
C THR A 255 1.11 20.68 3.91
N LYS A 256 1.40 21.08 2.66
CA LYS A 256 2.44 20.44 1.83
C LYS A 256 3.84 20.60 2.44
N HIS A 257 4.19 21.77 2.98
CA HIS A 257 5.45 21.97 3.71
C HIS A 257 5.53 21.11 4.97
N HIS A 258 4.42 20.89 5.67
CA HIS A 258 4.37 19.97 6.80
C HIS A 258 4.60 18.53 6.36
N VAL A 259 4.00 18.09 5.25
CA VAL A 259 4.27 16.77 4.67
C VAL A 259 5.75 16.61 4.26
N LEU A 260 6.38 17.67 3.73
CA LEU A 260 7.81 17.69 3.38
C LEU A 260 8.75 17.53 4.59
N THR A 261 8.28 17.66 5.82
CA THR A 261 9.10 17.37 7.01
C THR A 261 9.39 15.88 7.19
N MET A 262 8.51 15.02 6.67
CA MET A 262 8.60 13.55 6.81
C MET A 262 8.91 12.84 5.48
N PHE A 263 8.70 13.52 4.35
CA PHE A 263 8.84 12.94 3.00
C PHE A 263 9.80 13.75 2.14
N SER A 264 10.47 13.06 1.21
CA SER A 264 11.27 13.71 0.18
C SER A 264 10.39 14.43 -0.84
N MET A 265 10.99 15.39 -1.57
CA MET A 265 10.28 16.19 -2.58
C MET A 265 9.73 15.35 -3.75
N ASP A 266 10.31 14.17 -4.00
CA ASP A 266 9.98 13.24 -5.08
C ASP A 266 9.16 12.02 -4.61
N ALA A 267 8.63 12.06 -3.39
CA ALA A 267 7.94 10.91 -2.81
C ALA A 267 6.72 10.45 -3.63
N ALA A 268 5.97 11.35 -4.26
CA ALA A 268 4.83 10.96 -5.10
C ALA A 268 5.28 10.18 -6.35
N GLU A 269 6.36 10.62 -7.02
CA GLU A 269 6.93 9.92 -8.18
C GLU A 269 7.53 8.58 -7.79
N GLN A 270 8.28 8.52 -6.68
CA GLN A 270 8.81 7.27 -6.14
C GLN A 270 7.69 6.28 -5.79
N GLN A 271 6.59 6.75 -5.19
CA GLN A 271 5.45 5.90 -4.86
C GLN A 271 4.74 5.38 -6.11
N ARG A 272 4.60 6.20 -7.16
CA ARG A 272 4.05 5.75 -8.44
C ARG A 272 4.92 4.69 -9.11
N TYR A 273 6.24 4.89 -9.09
CA TYR A 273 7.18 3.90 -9.62
C TYR A 273 7.13 2.59 -8.83
N TYR A 274 7.03 2.69 -7.50
CA TYR A 274 6.87 1.54 -6.62
C TYR A 274 5.59 0.74 -6.93
N ILE A 275 4.43 1.39 -7.06
CA ILE A 275 3.18 0.71 -7.40
C ILE A 275 3.24 0.07 -8.79
N SER A 276 3.90 0.73 -9.76
CA SER A 276 3.88 0.27 -11.14
C SER A 276 4.78 -0.94 -11.40
N THR A 277 5.90 -1.03 -10.69
CA THR A 277 6.95 -2.04 -10.96
C THR A 277 7.45 -2.75 -9.73
N GLY A 278 7.36 -2.15 -8.54
CA GLY A 278 8.00 -2.63 -7.32
C GLY A 278 7.20 -3.67 -6.55
N ILE A 279 5.89 -3.80 -6.77
CA ILE A 279 5.02 -4.70 -5.97
C ILE A 279 4.80 -6.04 -6.69
N ARG A 280 4.73 -7.12 -5.91
CA ARG A 280 4.25 -8.44 -6.33
C ARG A 280 3.27 -9.04 -5.31
N LYS A 281 2.30 -9.80 -5.80
CA LYS A 281 1.34 -10.51 -4.94
C LYS A 281 2.02 -11.72 -4.27
N SER A 282 2.10 -11.72 -2.94
CA SER A 282 2.52 -12.90 -2.17
C SER A 282 1.42 -13.96 -2.18
N GLY A 283 1.80 -15.24 -2.23
CA GLY A 283 0.87 -16.36 -2.08
C GLY A 283 0.22 -16.44 -0.69
N ARG A 284 0.77 -15.74 0.31
CA ARG A 284 0.22 -15.68 1.67
C ARG A 284 -0.93 -14.68 1.82
N VAL A 285 -1.10 -13.76 0.88
CA VAL A 285 -2.12 -12.69 0.93
C VAL A 285 -3.22 -13.01 -0.09
N THR A 286 -4.48 -12.87 0.32
CA THR A 286 -5.62 -13.04 -0.59
C THR A 286 -5.60 -11.95 -1.66
N VAL A 287 -6.16 -12.24 -2.84
CA VAL A 287 -6.23 -11.24 -3.91
C VAL A 287 -7.00 -10.00 -3.47
N ARG A 288 -8.12 -10.18 -2.75
CA ARG A 288 -8.91 -9.06 -2.24
C ARG A 288 -8.11 -8.16 -1.29
N ALA A 289 -7.38 -8.72 -0.34
CA ALA A 289 -6.55 -7.91 0.57
C ALA A 289 -5.41 -7.18 -0.18
N PHE A 290 -4.83 -7.84 -1.20
CA PHE A 290 -3.83 -7.21 -2.06
C PHE A 290 -4.39 -6.01 -2.83
N PHE A 291 -5.59 -6.13 -3.42
CA PHE A 291 -6.27 -5.03 -4.11
C PHE A 291 -6.53 -3.86 -3.17
N THR A 292 -7.15 -4.10 -2.02
CA THR A 292 -7.45 -3.05 -1.04
C THR A 292 -6.20 -2.29 -0.62
N ARG A 293 -5.08 -3.01 -0.40
CA ARG A 293 -3.83 -2.37 -0.01
C ARG A 293 -3.23 -1.54 -1.15
N VAL A 294 -3.22 -2.03 -2.39
CA VAL A 294 -2.68 -1.28 -3.54
C VAL A 294 -3.54 -0.05 -3.85
N GLU A 295 -4.85 -0.14 -3.73
CA GLU A 295 -5.77 0.99 -3.86
C GLU A 295 -5.52 2.05 -2.79
N GLN A 296 -5.31 1.63 -1.54
CA GLN A 296 -4.93 2.51 -0.44
C GLN A 296 -3.62 3.25 -0.76
N LEU A 297 -2.59 2.54 -1.23
CA LEU A 297 -1.32 3.15 -1.65
C LEU A 297 -1.50 4.14 -2.80
N ASN A 298 -2.38 3.84 -3.77
CA ASN A 298 -2.70 4.74 -4.86
C ASN A 298 -3.34 6.03 -4.35
N SER A 299 -4.24 5.94 -3.35
CA SER A 299 -4.90 7.10 -2.76
C SER A 299 -3.93 8.07 -2.08
N TYR A 300 -2.78 7.59 -1.59
CA TYR A 300 -1.77 8.42 -0.93
C TYR A 300 -1.00 9.33 -1.90
N ILE A 301 -0.94 8.99 -3.20
CA ILE A 301 -0.18 9.77 -4.19
C ILE A 301 -0.64 11.23 -4.24
N ALA A 302 -1.93 11.50 -4.07
CA ALA A 302 -2.46 12.87 -4.09
C ALA A 302 -1.94 13.74 -2.93
N LEU A 303 -1.68 13.11 -1.78
CA LEU A 303 -1.23 13.80 -0.57
C LEU A 303 0.30 14.02 -0.59
N LEU A 304 1.04 13.09 -1.18
CA LEU A 304 2.50 13.13 -1.22
C LEU A 304 3.08 14.37 -1.93
N PRO A 305 4.28 14.83 -1.55
CA PRO A 305 5.02 15.84 -2.30
C PRO A 305 5.42 15.33 -3.69
N SER A 306 5.34 16.19 -4.70
CA SER A 306 5.67 15.88 -6.10
C SER A 306 6.73 16.84 -6.60
N ILE A 307 7.63 16.34 -7.45
CA ILE A 307 8.69 17.12 -8.11
C ILE A 307 8.08 18.29 -8.90
N TYR A 308 6.86 18.17 -9.40
CA TYR A 308 6.18 19.25 -10.12
C TYR A 308 6.06 20.54 -9.29
N ASN A 309 5.91 20.40 -7.98
CA ASN A 309 5.83 21.52 -7.06
C ASN A 309 7.19 21.83 -6.41
N SER A 310 8.30 21.34 -6.94
CA SER A 310 9.65 21.53 -6.40
C SER A 310 10.43 22.56 -7.23
N PRO A 311 11.48 23.19 -6.68
CA PRO A 311 12.41 24.00 -7.48
C PRO A 311 13.13 23.20 -8.58
N LYS A 312 13.09 21.87 -8.50
CA LYS A 312 13.66 20.96 -9.51
C LYS A 312 12.72 20.64 -10.68
N ALA A 313 11.53 21.25 -10.73
CA ALA A 313 10.59 21.04 -11.81
C ALA A 313 11.14 21.55 -13.16
N THR A 314 11.03 20.73 -14.20
CA THR A 314 11.31 21.12 -15.59
C THR A 314 9.99 21.38 -16.31
N THR A 315 10.02 22.09 -17.45
CA THR A 315 8.82 22.36 -18.28
C THR A 315 8.07 21.10 -18.71
N SER A 316 8.75 19.96 -18.82
CA SER A 316 8.14 18.66 -19.15
C SER A 316 7.61 17.87 -17.94
N THR A 317 7.87 18.32 -16.71
CA THR A 317 7.47 17.60 -15.51
C THR A 317 5.95 17.65 -15.36
N ARG A 318 5.32 16.48 -15.30
CA ARG A 318 3.87 16.34 -15.07
C ARG A 318 3.58 16.15 -13.58
N PRO A 319 2.46 16.67 -13.06
CA PRO A 319 2.06 16.41 -11.68
C PRO A 319 1.82 14.92 -11.47
N ALA A 320 2.38 14.36 -10.40
CA ALA A 320 2.08 13.00 -9.99
C ALA A 320 0.63 12.93 -9.50
N LYS A 321 -0.21 12.22 -10.26
CA LYS A 321 -1.60 11.93 -9.90
C LYS A 321 -1.76 10.44 -9.56
N PRO A 322 -2.73 10.07 -8.72
CA PRO A 322 -3.16 8.69 -8.58
C PRO A 322 -3.45 8.06 -9.95
N PHE A 323 -3.18 6.77 -10.09
CA PHE A 323 -3.52 6.02 -11.29
C PHE A 323 -5.04 6.00 -11.49
N SER A 324 -5.44 6.08 -12.76
CA SER A 324 -6.82 5.78 -13.14
C SER A 324 -7.15 4.32 -12.81
N GLU A 325 -8.44 4.00 -12.75
CA GLU A 325 -8.88 2.65 -12.44
C GLU A 325 -8.31 1.62 -13.43
N ALA A 326 -8.34 1.94 -14.74
CA ALA A 326 -7.79 1.11 -15.80
C ALA A 326 -6.28 0.92 -15.69
N ASP A 327 -5.53 2.02 -15.46
CA ASP A 327 -4.06 1.94 -15.31
C ASP A 327 -3.70 1.10 -14.09
N LEU A 328 -4.38 1.32 -12.95
CA LEU A 328 -4.15 0.60 -11.71
C LEU A 328 -4.45 -0.90 -11.89
N ALA A 329 -5.55 -1.23 -12.57
CA ALA A 329 -5.91 -2.61 -12.88
C ALA A 329 -4.82 -3.30 -13.72
N GLY A 330 -4.28 -2.61 -14.72
CA GLY A 330 -3.14 -3.10 -15.50
C GLY A 330 -1.87 -3.31 -14.65
N HIS A 331 -1.57 -2.39 -13.74
CA HIS A 331 -0.43 -2.55 -12.80
C HIS A 331 -0.62 -3.72 -11.83
N ILE A 332 -1.82 -3.88 -11.28
CA ILE A 332 -2.17 -4.98 -10.37
C ILE A 332 -2.06 -6.34 -11.07
N LEU A 333 -2.58 -6.46 -12.29
CA LEU A 333 -2.48 -7.69 -13.08
C LEU A 333 -1.01 -8.08 -13.33
N ARG A 334 -0.13 -7.10 -13.63
CA ARG A 334 1.32 -7.32 -13.76
C ARG A 334 2.03 -7.61 -12.43
N ALA A 335 1.42 -7.28 -11.30
CA ALA A 335 1.95 -7.61 -9.96
C ALA A 335 1.58 -9.04 -9.54
N CYS A 336 0.55 -9.65 -10.14
CA CYS A 336 0.20 -11.05 -9.93
C CYS A 336 1.23 -12.01 -10.55
N PRO A 337 1.22 -13.31 -10.16
CA PRO A 337 2.06 -14.32 -10.78
C PRO A 337 1.85 -14.39 -12.30
N GLU A 338 2.90 -14.69 -13.06
CA GLU A 338 2.87 -14.72 -14.52
C GLU A 338 1.86 -15.73 -15.10
N SER A 339 1.65 -16.84 -14.41
CA SER A 339 0.61 -17.81 -14.78
C SER A 339 -0.80 -17.21 -14.77
N TRP A 340 -1.07 -16.26 -13.87
CA TRP A 340 -2.37 -15.59 -13.77
C TRP A 340 -2.55 -14.57 -14.88
N LEU A 341 -1.48 -13.85 -15.24
CA LEU A 341 -1.47 -12.95 -16.39
C LEU A 341 -1.77 -13.72 -17.68
N HIS A 342 -1.15 -14.88 -17.88
CA HIS A 342 -1.44 -15.74 -19.04
C HIS A 342 -2.88 -16.24 -19.03
N GLN A 343 -3.39 -16.71 -17.89
CA GLN A 343 -4.78 -17.14 -17.80
C GLN A 343 -5.77 -16.00 -18.07
N TYR A 344 -5.46 -14.79 -17.62
CA TYR A 344 -6.25 -13.61 -17.95
C TYR A 344 -6.25 -13.35 -19.46
N ASN A 345 -5.09 -13.29 -20.10
CA ASN A 345 -4.95 -13.03 -21.53
C ASN A 345 -5.62 -14.10 -22.42
N LEU A 346 -5.74 -15.34 -21.93
CA LEU A 346 -6.43 -16.42 -22.64
C LEU A 346 -7.95 -16.38 -22.47
N THR A 347 -8.45 -15.79 -21.38
CA THR A 347 -9.88 -15.79 -21.06
C THR A 347 -10.56 -14.46 -21.37
N GLN A 348 -9.82 -13.37 -21.37
CA GLN A 348 -10.30 -12.01 -21.58
C GLN A 348 -9.72 -11.45 -22.88
N GLU A 349 -10.54 -10.75 -23.64
CA GLU A 349 -10.17 -10.20 -24.95
C GLU A 349 -9.38 -8.88 -24.85
N HIS A 350 -9.65 -8.09 -23.81
CA HIS A 350 -9.10 -6.75 -23.64
C HIS A 350 -8.32 -6.60 -22.33
N VAL A 351 -7.46 -5.58 -22.28
CA VAL A 351 -6.75 -5.15 -21.07
C VAL A 351 -7.78 -4.75 -20.00
N PRO A 352 -7.54 -5.03 -18.70
CA PRO A 352 -8.49 -4.67 -17.65
C PRO A 352 -8.72 -3.16 -17.59
N GLN A 353 -10.00 -2.77 -17.55
CA GLN A 353 -10.44 -1.37 -17.43
C GLN A 353 -11.06 -1.05 -16.06
N ASP A 354 -11.48 -2.08 -15.33
CA ASP A 354 -12.30 -1.97 -14.11
C ASP A 354 -11.69 -2.89 -13.04
N LEU A 355 -11.44 -2.33 -11.85
CA LEU A 355 -10.81 -3.04 -10.73
C LEU A 355 -11.73 -4.10 -10.15
N THR A 356 -13.04 -3.82 -10.10
CA THR A 356 -14.05 -4.72 -9.54
C THR A 356 -14.20 -5.96 -10.42
N LYS A 357 -14.27 -5.77 -11.74
CA LYS A 357 -14.33 -6.89 -12.70
C LYS A 357 -13.04 -7.71 -12.67
N LEU A 358 -11.88 -7.04 -12.67
CA LEU A 358 -10.60 -7.73 -12.59
C LEU A 358 -10.48 -8.55 -11.31
N LEU A 359 -10.91 -8.01 -10.16
CA LEU A 359 -10.89 -8.72 -8.88
C LEU A 359 -11.69 -10.02 -8.95
N LEU A 360 -12.92 -9.99 -9.50
CA LEU A 360 -13.76 -11.20 -9.63
C LEU A 360 -13.07 -12.29 -10.46
N VAL A 361 -12.45 -11.91 -11.58
CA VAL A 361 -11.70 -12.85 -12.44
C VAL A 361 -10.53 -13.45 -11.66
N LEU A 362 -9.72 -12.62 -11.01
CA LEU A 362 -8.53 -13.07 -10.29
C LEU A 362 -8.86 -13.88 -9.03
N GLU A 363 -10.01 -13.67 -8.39
CA GLU A 363 -10.48 -14.53 -7.29
C GLU A 363 -10.84 -15.93 -7.78
N ASN A 364 -11.40 -16.06 -8.98
CA ASN A 364 -11.67 -17.36 -9.57
C ASN A 364 -10.36 -18.07 -9.96
N VAL A 365 -9.37 -17.32 -10.47
CA VAL A 365 -8.02 -17.82 -10.71
C VAL A 365 -7.37 -18.28 -9.41
N GLU A 366 -7.50 -17.51 -8.33
CA GLU A 366 -6.99 -17.88 -7.00
C GLU A 366 -7.58 -19.22 -6.53
N LYS A 367 -8.90 -19.37 -6.60
CA LYS A 367 -9.60 -20.62 -6.23
C LYS A 367 -9.15 -21.81 -7.07
N ALA A 368 -9.01 -21.63 -8.39
CA ALA A 368 -8.54 -22.68 -9.30
C ALA A 368 -7.08 -23.09 -9.01
N SER A 369 -6.22 -22.14 -8.66
CA SER A 369 -4.82 -22.39 -8.30
C SER A 369 -4.66 -23.14 -6.96
N ILE A 370 -5.57 -22.90 -6.01
CA ILE A 370 -5.61 -23.65 -4.74
C ILE A 370 -6.12 -25.08 -4.99
N SER A 371 -7.15 -25.23 -5.83
CA SER A 371 -7.73 -26.54 -6.13
C SER A 371 -6.79 -27.47 -6.91
N SER A 372 -5.91 -26.92 -7.74
CA SER A 372 -4.92 -27.69 -8.51
C SER A 372 -3.69 -28.08 -7.68
N ASN A 373 -3.41 -27.37 -6.58
CA ASN A 373 -2.33 -27.67 -5.63
C ASN A 373 -2.74 -28.61 -4.49
N ALA A 374 -4.00 -29.08 -4.45
CA ALA A 374 -4.41 -30.11 -3.51
C ALA A 374 -3.69 -31.43 -3.84
N PRO A 375 -3.09 -32.14 -2.86
CA PRO A 375 -2.47 -33.43 -3.12
C PRO A 375 -3.53 -34.37 -3.69
N ALA A 376 -3.28 -34.94 -4.86
CA ALA A 376 -4.12 -35.97 -5.45
C ALA A 376 -4.35 -37.05 -4.40
N LYS A 377 -5.60 -37.20 -3.94
CA LYS A 377 -5.98 -38.34 -3.10
C LYS A 377 -5.74 -39.59 -3.94
N THR A 378 -4.68 -40.33 -3.62
CA THR A 378 -4.57 -41.73 -4.06
C THR A 378 -5.82 -42.45 -3.56
N PRO A 379 -6.62 -43.09 -4.43
CA PRO A 379 -7.76 -43.86 -3.95
C PRO A 379 -7.22 -44.97 -3.05
N SER A 380 -7.59 -44.90 -1.76
CA SER A 380 -7.33 -45.95 -0.79
C SER A 380 -8.10 -47.19 -1.26
N SER A 381 -7.39 -48.18 -1.78
CA SER A 381 -7.93 -49.52 -1.97
C SER A 381 -8.24 -50.10 -0.59
N ASN A 382 -9.51 -50.11 -0.23
CA ASN A 382 -10.06 -51.03 0.76
C ASN A 382 -11.43 -51.48 0.22
N GLY A 383 -11.40 -52.59 -0.51
CA GLY A 383 -12.57 -53.27 -1.02
C GLY A 383 -12.29 -54.76 -1.00
N ASN A 384 -12.62 -55.40 0.12
CA ASN A 384 -12.67 -56.85 0.22
C ASN A 384 -13.84 -57.31 -0.67
N GLY A 385 -13.54 -57.98 -1.78
CA GLY A 385 -14.53 -58.39 -2.77
C GLY A 385 -13.99 -59.53 -3.61
N ASN A 386 -14.30 -60.74 -3.18
CA ASN A 386 -14.03 -62.00 -3.87
C ASN A 386 -14.75 -62.00 -5.24
N GLY A 387 -14.04 -62.25 -6.33
CA GLY A 387 -14.64 -62.28 -7.66
C GLY A 387 -13.63 -62.60 -8.76
N ASN A 388 -13.58 -63.87 -9.14
CA ASN A 388 -12.91 -64.38 -10.34
C ASN A 388 -13.46 -63.67 -11.59
N GLY A 389 -12.61 -63.02 -12.37
CA GLY A 389 -13.01 -62.39 -13.63
C GLY A 389 -11.81 -62.04 -14.50
N HIS A 390 -11.61 -62.81 -15.57
CA HIS A 390 -10.62 -62.60 -16.63
C HIS A 390 -10.61 -61.14 -17.13
N SER A 391 -9.49 -60.43 -17.03
CA SER A 391 -9.34 -59.10 -17.64
C SER A 391 -8.75 -59.23 -19.05
N GLU A 392 -9.61 -59.06 -20.04
CA GLU A 392 -9.24 -58.91 -21.44
C GLU A 392 -8.66 -57.49 -21.67
N LYS A 393 -7.40 -57.44 -22.12
CA LYS A 393 -6.66 -56.20 -22.39
C LYS A 393 -7.29 -55.41 -23.53
N ARG A 394 -7.85 -54.23 -23.26
CA ARG A 394 -8.06 -53.20 -24.29
C ARG A 394 -6.84 -52.30 -24.40
N LYS A 395 -6.22 -52.35 -25.59
CA LYS A 395 -5.17 -51.46 -26.10
C LYS A 395 -5.68 -50.01 -26.14
N GLY A 396 -4.92 -49.09 -25.55
CA GLY A 396 -5.01 -47.65 -25.79
C GLY A 396 -3.63 -47.12 -26.13
N ASN A 397 -3.45 -46.64 -27.36
CA ASN A 397 -2.21 -46.04 -27.87
C ASN A 397 -1.81 -44.82 -27.04
N SER A 398 -0.57 -44.78 -26.56
CA SER A 398 0.08 -43.51 -26.23
C SER A 398 1.45 -43.47 -26.89
N SER A 399 1.68 -42.40 -27.63
CA SER A 399 2.87 -42.12 -28.43
C SER A 399 4.13 -42.24 -27.58
N ALA A 400 5.12 -42.94 -28.15
CA ALA A 400 6.42 -43.17 -27.56
C ALA A 400 7.26 -41.90 -27.63
N ASP A 401 7.28 -41.12 -26.54
CA ASP A 401 8.41 -40.24 -26.21
C ASP A 401 8.40 -39.92 -24.71
N ARG A 402 8.83 -40.91 -23.91
CA ARG A 402 9.22 -40.66 -22.51
C ARG A 402 10.71 -40.33 -22.48
N ILE A 403 11.01 -39.08 -22.15
CA ILE A 403 12.34 -38.61 -21.71
C ILE A 403 12.87 -39.59 -20.63
N PRO A 404 14.05 -40.23 -20.81
CA PRO A 404 14.55 -41.19 -19.84
C PRO A 404 14.86 -40.53 -18.50
N LYS A 405 14.21 -41.00 -17.42
CA LYS A 405 14.61 -40.64 -16.05
C LYS A 405 16.05 -41.11 -15.81
N LYS A 406 16.90 -40.20 -15.33
CA LYS A 406 18.30 -40.44 -14.93
C LYS A 406 18.37 -41.70 -14.05
N LYS A 407 19.02 -42.76 -14.54
CA LYS A 407 19.24 -44.01 -13.77
C LYS A 407 20.06 -43.67 -12.52
N LYS A 408 19.62 -44.12 -11.34
CA LYS A 408 20.42 -44.06 -10.10
C LYS A 408 21.76 -44.74 -10.39
N LYS A 409 22.88 -44.05 -10.17
CA LYS A 409 24.22 -44.63 -10.28
C LYS A 409 24.32 -45.76 -9.25
N THR A 410 24.51 -46.99 -9.72
CA THR A 410 24.98 -48.09 -8.87
C THR A 410 26.39 -47.76 -8.41
N GLU A 411 26.66 -47.88 -7.11
CA GLU A 411 27.99 -47.64 -6.55
C GLU A 411 28.97 -48.67 -7.16
N LYS A 412 30.08 -48.18 -7.71
CA LYS A 412 31.13 -49.01 -8.30
C LYS A 412 32.19 -49.27 -7.24
N HIS A 413 32.61 -50.53 -7.10
CA HIS A 413 33.62 -50.91 -6.11
C HIS A 413 34.56 -51.99 -6.66
N CYS A 414 35.88 -51.73 -6.60
CA CYS A 414 36.94 -52.66 -6.99
C CYS A 414 37.70 -53.18 -5.76
N VAL A 415 37.56 -54.48 -5.50
CA VAL A 415 38.20 -55.17 -4.35
C VAL A 415 39.72 -55.25 -4.51
N LEU A 416 40.22 -55.39 -5.74
CA LEU A 416 41.66 -55.50 -6.02
C LEU A 416 42.39 -54.17 -5.76
N CYS A 417 41.82 -53.05 -6.20
CA CYS A 417 42.36 -51.72 -5.92
C CYS A 417 42.30 -51.36 -4.42
N GLN A 418 41.31 -51.87 -3.69
CA GLN A 418 41.24 -51.68 -2.23
C GLN A 418 42.36 -52.44 -1.51
N LYS A 419 42.73 -53.64 -1.98
CA LYS A 419 43.75 -54.50 -1.35
C LYS A 419 45.19 -54.15 -1.72
N HIS A 420 45.45 -53.88 -2.99
CA HIS A 420 46.81 -53.66 -3.52
C HIS A 420 47.16 -52.17 -3.72
N GLY A 421 46.24 -51.26 -3.36
CA GLY A 421 46.42 -49.82 -3.49
C GLY A 421 45.91 -49.28 -4.83
N GLY A 422 44.99 -48.32 -4.77
CA GLY A 422 44.36 -47.68 -5.93
C GLY A 422 42.96 -47.12 -5.63
N ALA A 423 42.35 -46.43 -6.60
CA ALA A 423 41.03 -45.83 -6.45
C ALA A 423 39.89 -46.87 -6.61
N SER A 424 39.46 -47.48 -5.50
CA SER A 424 38.44 -48.55 -5.46
C SER A 424 37.05 -48.12 -5.93
N ASN A 425 36.70 -46.83 -5.86
CA ASN A 425 35.31 -46.36 -6.08
C ASN A 425 35.01 -45.91 -7.53
N THR A 426 35.93 -46.16 -8.47
CA THR A 426 35.85 -45.66 -9.86
C THR A 426 35.30 -46.69 -10.84
N HIS A 427 35.51 -47.98 -10.57
CA HIS A 427 35.17 -49.12 -11.43
C HIS A 427 34.84 -50.35 -10.58
N ASN A 428 34.22 -51.35 -11.20
CA ASN A 428 33.99 -52.65 -10.54
C ASN A 428 35.22 -53.55 -10.68
N THR A 429 35.39 -54.54 -9.81
CA THR A 429 36.54 -55.47 -9.84
C THR A 429 36.78 -56.10 -11.22
N ASN A 430 35.71 -56.42 -11.96
CA ASN A 430 35.78 -57.03 -13.29
C ASN A 430 36.35 -56.08 -14.36
N GLU A 431 36.28 -54.77 -14.13
CA GLU A 431 36.75 -53.72 -15.04
C GLU A 431 38.15 -53.22 -14.66
N CYS A 432 38.84 -53.90 -13.73
CA CYS A 432 40.16 -53.46 -13.26
C CYS A 432 41.21 -53.57 -14.37
N ARG A 433 41.81 -52.42 -14.71
CA ARG A 433 42.91 -52.33 -15.68
C ARG A 433 44.30 -52.38 -15.03
N ARG A 434 44.37 -52.29 -13.70
CA ARG A 434 45.64 -52.27 -12.95
C ARG A 434 46.05 -53.66 -12.47
N TYR A 435 45.08 -54.47 -12.03
CA TYR A 435 45.33 -55.80 -11.48
C TYR A 435 44.60 -56.87 -12.29
N GLU A 436 45.25 -58.02 -12.45
CA GLU A 436 44.60 -59.26 -12.90
C GLU A 436 43.71 -59.84 -11.79
N LYS A 437 42.88 -60.84 -12.12
CA LYS A 437 42.02 -61.53 -11.15
C LYS A 437 42.81 -62.12 -9.98
N ASP A 438 44.07 -62.50 -10.23
CA ASP A 438 44.97 -63.11 -9.26
C ASP A 438 45.76 -62.09 -8.43
N GLY A 439 45.50 -60.78 -8.61
CA GLY A 439 46.10 -59.70 -7.81
C GLY A 439 47.47 -59.23 -8.29
N THR A 440 48.03 -59.82 -9.35
CA THR A 440 49.26 -59.34 -10.00
C THR A 440 48.99 -58.08 -10.82
N ALA A 441 49.97 -57.17 -10.86
CA ALA A 441 49.86 -55.97 -11.69
C ALA A 441 49.86 -56.33 -13.18
N LYS A 442 49.00 -55.68 -13.96
CA LYS A 442 48.98 -55.81 -15.43
C LYS A 442 50.19 -55.09 -16.01
N SER A 443 50.79 -55.66 -17.06
CA SER A 443 51.95 -55.09 -17.73
C SER A 443 51.69 -53.64 -18.19
N GLY A 444 52.58 -52.73 -17.83
CA GLY A 444 52.45 -51.28 -18.09
C GLY A 444 51.96 -50.43 -16.91
N TRP A 445 51.81 -51.03 -15.73
CA TRP A 445 51.55 -50.34 -14.46
C TRP A 445 52.62 -50.75 -13.43
N ASP A 446 53.85 -50.26 -13.60
CA ASP A 446 54.90 -50.33 -12.57
C ASP A 446 54.62 -49.33 -11.42
#